data_AF-A0AAN7JQM6-F1
#
_entry.id   AF-A0AAN7JQM6-F1
#
_cell.length_a   1.000
_cell.length_b   1.000
_cell.length_c   1.000
_cell.angle_alpha   90.00
_cell.angle_beta   90.00
_cell.angle_gamma   90.00
#
_symmetry.space_group_name_H-M   'P 1'
#
loop_
_entity.id
_entity.type
_entity.pdbx_description
1 polymer ?
#
loop_
_entity_poly.entity_id
_entity_poly.type
_entity_poly.pdbx_seq_one_letter_code
_entity_poly.pdbx_strand_id
1 'polypeptide(L)'
;MERSAAFASKMTTLFLLVSLLPALVMAGHDYKQALSKSILFFEAQRSGVLPRNQRISWRGNSGLNDGKASGVDLVGGYYDAGDNVKFGLPMAFTVTMMSWSILEYGNQMAAGGELPHAMDAVKWGTDYFIKAHPEPNILYGEVGDGNTDHYCWQRPEDMTTDRRAYRIDPSNPGSDLAGETAAAMAAASMVFRRRDPSYSAELLRHAEQLFAFADKYRGKYDSSITVAQKYYRSVSGYNDELLWAAAWMYQATNDQYYLDYLGNNGDSMGATGWKMTEFGWDVKYAGVQTLGAKFLMQGKEGQHASVLEKYQQNAEYFMCSCIGKGSKNVQRTPGGLIFRQRWNNMQYVTSSSFLATVYADYLSSAGKTLSCASGNVQPSELLSFAQSQVDYILGDNPRATSYMVGYGNNYPRQVHHRAASIVSYKVDRSFVSCRGGYATWFSRKASDPNLLTGALVGGPDAYDNFADQRDNYEQTEPATYNNAPLLGILARLGLGHSGYNQLLPVVLPTTKQIVTPRLHVPAATTTSPISIEQKLTTWWNADGKTYSRYSTVVTNKSDKTLTSLNLWISKLYGPIWGLTKTKNSYTFPSWIQSLPAGKSLDFVYIHASSQAEVSVSGYKLA
;
A
#
# COMPACT_ATOMS: atom_id res chain seq x y z
N MET A 1 51.32 -18.39 83.38
CA MET A 1 50.61 -19.54 83.96
C MET A 1 49.12 -19.37 83.71
N GLU A 2 48.47 -20.51 83.53
CA GLU A 2 47.17 -20.76 82.92
C GLU A 2 45.94 -20.09 83.55
N ARG A 3 44.92 -19.92 82.67
CA ARG A 3 43.45 -20.08 82.86
C ARG A 3 42.78 -19.12 83.86
N SER A 4 41.56 -18.64 83.67
CA SER A 4 40.51 -18.80 82.66
C SER A 4 39.55 -17.64 82.91
N ALA A 5 39.01 -17.00 81.87
CA ALA A 5 37.86 -16.12 82.01
C ALA A 5 36.95 -16.31 80.80
N ALA A 6 35.70 -16.68 81.07
CA ALA A 6 34.64 -16.75 80.09
C ALA A 6 33.70 -15.56 80.35
N PHE A 7 33.26 -14.87 79.29
CA PHE A 7 31.87 -14.43 79.15
C PHE A 7 31.54 -14.12 77.68
N ALA A 8 30.26 -14.24 77.36
CA ALA A 8 29.68 -14.58 76.06
C ALA A 8 29.77 -13.51 74.95
N SER A 9 29.85 -13.98 73.70
CA SER A 9 29.62 -13.22 72.46
C SER A 9 28.39 -13.79 71.74
N LYS A 10 27.45 -12.92 71.34
CA LYS A 10 26.42 -13.22 70.34
C LYS A 10 26.88 -12.59 69.02
N MET A 11 27.19 -13.41 68.02
CA MET A 11 27.55 -13.00 66.67
C MET A 11 26.40 -13.38 65.74
N THR A 12 25.74 -12.38 65.16
CA THR A 12 24.70 -12.54 64.15
C THR A 12 25.38 -12.56 62.78
N THR A 13 25.35 -13.70 62.10
CA THR A 13 25.96 -13.91 60.79
C THR A 13 25.10 -13.30 59.68
N LEU A 14 25.65 -12.35 58.94
CA LEU A 14 25.07 -11.77 57.72
C LEU A 14 25.32 -12.75 56.55
N PHE A 15 24.27 -13.36 56.01
CA PHE A 15 24.34 -14.11 54.75
C PHE A 15 24.25 -13.14 53.57
N LEU A 16 25.33 -13.04 52.79
CA LEU A 16 25.36 -12.37 51.50
C LEU A 16 24.64 -13.27 50.47
N LEU A 17 23.41 -12.94 50.09
CA LEU A 17 22.77 -13.52 48.91
C LEU A 17 23.19 -12.69 47.69
N VAL A 18 24.17 -13.18 46.93
CA VAL A 18 24.48 -12.65 45.60
C VAL A 18 23.40 -13.13 44.64
N SER A 19 22.48 -12.22 44.31
CA SER A 19 21.47 -12.41 43.27
C SER A 19 22.14 -12.43 41.89
N LEU A 20 22.36 -13.63 41.35
CA LEU A 20 22.56 -13.86 39.92
C LEU A 20 21.24 -13.61 39.18
N LEU A 21 20.91 -12.34 38.94
CA LEU A 21 19.95 -11.98 37.91
C LEU A 21 20.66 -12.15 36.56
N PRO A 22 20.14 -12.95 35.61
CA PRO A 22 20.62 -12.86 34.24
C PRO A 22 20.32 -11.44 33.77
N ALA A 23 21.36 -10.71 33.35
CA ALA A 23 21.18 -9.51 32.57
C ALA A 23 20.35 -9.92 31.33
N LEU A 24 19.05 -9.60 31.31
CA LEU A 24 18.33 -9.51 30.06
C LEU A 24 19.03 -8.41 29.27
N VAL A 25 19.94 -8.82 28.39
CA VAL A 25 20.33 -7.99 27.27
C VAL A 25 19.04 -7.80 26.49
N MET A 26 18.37 -6.66 26.67
CA MET A 26 17.32 -6.22 25.75
C MET A 26 18.02 -5.96 24.41
N ALA A 27 18.17 -7.01 23.61
CA ALA A 27 18.59 -6.88 22.24
C ALA A 27 17.45 -6.12 21.53
N GLY A 28 17.73 -4.93 21.00
CA GLY A 28 16.74 -4.13 20.28
C GLY A 28 16.16 -4.89 19.09
N HIS A 29 14.95 -4.52 18.68
CA HIS A 29 14.27 -5.11 17.53
C HIS A 29 14.97 -4.78 16.21
N ASP A 30 15.01 -5.76 15.28
CA ASP A 30 15.51 -5.54 13.92
C ASP A 30 14.39 -4.97 13.04
N TYR A 31 14.21 -3.65 13.13
CA TYR A 31 13.19 -2.96 12.34
C TYR A 31 13.40 -3.06 10.83
N LYS A 32 14.64 -3.28 10.35
CA LYS A 32 14.90 -3.47 8.91
C LYS A 32 14.33 -4.81 8.45
N GLN A 33 14.54 -5.87 9.22
CA GLN A 33 13.93 -7.15 8.97
C GLN A 33 12.39 -7.08 9.04
N ALA A 34 11.84 -6.40 10.04
CA ALA A 34 10.40 -6.20 10.15
C ALA A 34 9.83 -5.45 8.93
N LEU A 35 10.56 -4.45 8.39
CA LEU A 35 10.15 -3.70 7.20
C LEU A 35 10.08 -4.62 5.98
N SER A 36 11.14 -5.38 5.71
CA SER A 36 11.17 -6.36 4.60
C SER A 36 10.02 -7.35 4.69
N LYS A 37 9.72 -7.84 5.91
CA LYS A 37 8.59 -8.75 6.14
C LYS A 37 7.25 -8.06 5.88
N SER A 38 7.04 -6.85 6.40
CA SER A 38 5.79 -6.11 6.16
C SER A 38 5.49 -5.91 4.67
N ILE A 39 6.53 -5.69 3.84
CA ILE A 39 6.37 -5.59 2.39
C ILE A 39 5.99 -6.95 1.75
N LEU A 40 6.52 -8.06 2.27
CA LEU A 40 6.14 -9.40 1.82
C LEU A 40 4.66 -9.71 2.07
N PHE A 41 4.05 -9.16 3.12
CA PHE A 41 2.62 -9.30 3.36
C PHE A 41 1.80 -8.71 2.20
N PHE A 42 2.15 -7.53 1.68
CA PHE A 42 1.47 -6.98 0.51
C PHE A 42 1.59 -7.89 -0.71
N GLU A 43 2.76 -8.50 -0.94
CA GLU A 43 2.88 -9.52 -2.00
C GLU A 43 1.95 -10.71 -1.78
N ALA A 44 1.73 -11.11 -0.53
CA ALA A 44 0.81 -12.17 -0.15
C ALA A 44 -0.67 -11.78 -0.29
N GLN A 45 -1.01 -10.49 -0.37
CA GLN A 45 -2.38 -9.99 -0.59
C GLN A 45 -2.72 -9.74 -2.07
N ARG A 46 -1.77 -9.83 -3.00
CA ARG A 46 -2.00 -9.53 -4.42
C ARG A 46 -3.11 -10.40 -5.03
N SER A 47 -4.11 -9.80 -5.66
CA SER A 47 -5.06 -10.47 -6.56
C SER A 47 -4.61 -10.29 -8.02
N GLY A 48 -5.04 -11.17 -8.92
CA GLY A 48 -4.75 -11.08 -10.36
C GLY A 48 -3.59 -11.95 -10.83
N VAL A 49 -2.92 -11.52 -11.89
CA VAL A 49 -1.76 -12.21 -12.47
C VAL A 49 -0.49 -11.78 -11.73
N LEU A 50 0.07 -12.68 -10.92
CA LEU A 50 1.26 -12.40 -10.13
C LEU A 50 2.51 -12.23 -11.02
N PRO A 51 3.43 -11.33 -10.66
CA PRO A 51 4.63 -11.09 -11.45
C PRO A 51 5.62 -12.25 -11.31
N ARG A 52 6.49 -12.43 -12.32
CA ARG A 52 7.48 -13.53 -12.32
C ARG A 52 8.46 -13.49 -11.14
N ASN A 53 8.73 -12.29 -10.62
CA ASN A 53 9.61 -12.05 -9.48
C ASN A 53 8.87 -12.02 -8.12
N GLN A 54 7.62 -12.50 -8.05
CA GLN A 54 6.88 -12.67 -6.80
C GLN A 54 7.70 -13.48 -5.78
N ARG A 55 7.94 -12.91 -4.59
CA ARG A 55 8.75 -13.55 -3.53
C ARG A 55 7.92 -14.51 -2.68
N ILE A 56 6.64 -14.22 -2.48
CA ILE A 56 5.69 -15.12 -1.83
C ILE A 56 5.35 -16.29 -2.78
N SER A 57 6.12 -17.36 -2.67
CA SER A 57 6.11 -18.47 -3.61
C SER A 57 4.88 -19.36 -3.51
N TRP A 58 4.17 -19.37 -2.39
CA TRP A 58 2.98 -20.21 -2.19
C TRP A 58 1.68 -19.62 -2.78
N ARG A 59 1.68 -18.34 -3.20
CA ARG A 59 0.55 -17.70 -3.91
C ARG A 59 0.58 -17.98 -5.42
N GLY A 60 -0.59 -18.11 -6.02
CA GLY A 60 -0.81 -18.25 -7.46
C GLY A 60 -1.70 -17.14 -8.04
N ASN A 61 -1.91 -17.20 -9.36
CA ASN A 61 -2.79 -16.28 -10.07
C ASN A 61 -4.25 -16.52 -9.68
N SER A 62 -4.99 -15.47 -9.35
CA SER A 62 -6.38 -15.55 -8.85
C SER A 62 -7.21 -14.36 -9.33
N GLY A 63 -8.55 -14.42 -9.20
CA GLY A 63 -9.43 -13.29 -9.58
C GLY A 63 -9.34 -12.91 -11.07
N LEU A 64 -9.09 -13.88 -11.95
CA LEU A 64 -8.72 -13.61 -13.36
C LEU A 64 -9.90 -13.21 -14.26
N ASN A 65 -11.12 -13.23 -13.72
CA ASN A 65 -12.35 -12.82 -14.41
C ASN A 65 -12.96 -11.56 -13.79
N ASP A 66 -12.27 -10.91 -12.86
CA ASP A 66 -12.76 -9.73 -12.16
C ASP A 66 -13.13 -8.63 -13.15
N GLY A 67 -14.36 -8.11 -13.05
CA GLY A 67 -14.89 -7.06 -13.93
C GLY A 67 -15.45 -7.55 -15.28
N LYS A 68 -15.15 -8.77 -15.71
CA LYS A 68 -15.54 -9.29 -17.04
C LYS A 68 -17.04 -9.24 -17.29
N ALA A 69 -17.85 -9.56 -16.28
CA ALA A 69 -19.32 -9.51 -16.37
C ALA A 69 -19.86 -8.07 -16.54
N SER A 70 -19.10 -7.08 -16.09
CA SER A 70 -19.40 -5.65 -16.22
C SER A 70 -18.72 -5.01 -17.44
N GLY A 71 -18.10 -5.80 -18.33
CA GLY A 71 -17.44 -5.32 -19.55
C GLY A 71 -16.12 -4.58 -19.31
N VAL A 72 -15.51 -4.69 -18.13
CA VAL A 72 -14.28 -4.01 -17.74
C VAL A 72 -13.20 -5.01 -17.30
N ASP A 73 -11.92 -4.63 -17.34
CA ASP A 73 -10.84 -5.40 -16.72
C ASP A 73 -10.59 -4.88 -15.31
N LEU A 74 -10.95 -5.66 -14.29
CA LEU A 74 -10.67 -5.35 -12.88
C LEU A 74 -9.72 -6.36 -12.26
N VAL A 75 -8.93 -7.09 -13.07
CA VAL A 75 -7.90 -8.01 -12.57
C VAL A 75 -6.73 -7.23 -11.96
N GLY A 76 -6.30 -7.59 -10.76
CA GLY A 76 -5.25 -6.89 -10.00
C GLY A 76 -5.72 -6.45 -8.61
N GLY A 77 -4.98 -5.52 -7.99
CA GLY A 77 -5.32 -4.97 -6.68
C GLY A 77 -5.04 -5.94 -5.52
N TYR A 78 -5.50 -5.59 -4.33
CA TYR A 78 -5.28 -6.37 -3.11
C TYR A 78 -6.56 -7.03 -2.63
N TYR A 79 -6.47 -8.24 -2.13
CA TYR A 79 -7.46 -8.76 -1.19
C TYR A 79 -7.32 -8.02 0.14
N ASP A 80 -8.45 -7.71 0.76
CA ASP A 80 -8.52 -6.76 1.87
C ASP A 80 -7.84 -7.29 3.14
N ALA A 81 -8.24 -8.50 3.56
CA ALA A 81 -7.84 -9.10 4.83
C ALA A 81 -7.60 -10.62 4.70
N GLY A 82 -8.32 -11.44 5.49
CA GLY A 82 -8.32 -12.90 5.40
C GLY A 82 -9.15 -13.48 4.26
N ASP A 83 -9.86 -12.61 3.54
CA ASP A 83 -10.85 -12.88 2.51
C ASP A 83 -10.34 -12.65 1.10
N ASN A 84 -11.24 -12.81 0.12
CA ASN A 84 -10.90 -12.57 -1.28
C ASN A 84 -11.73 -11.44 -1.90
N VAL A 85 -12.37 -10.60 -1.09
CA VAL A 85 -13.05 -9.40 -1.56
C VAL A 85 -12.02 -8.29 -1.76
N LYS A 86 -12.30 -7.44 -2.75
CA LYS A 86 -11.51 -6.23 -3.00
C LYS A 86 -12.31 -5.01 -2.58
N PHE A 87 -12.26 -4.66 -1.30
CA PHE A 87 -12.92 -3.47 -0.77
C PHE A 87 -12.11 -2.21 -1.10
N GLY A 88 -12.70 -1.31 -1.88
CA GLY A 88 -12.01 -0.14 -2.45
C GLY A 88 -11.62 0.90 -1.41
N LEU A 89 -12.50 1.22 -0.45
CA LEU A 89 -12.24 2.26 0.55
C LEU A 89 -11.01 1.94 1.43
N PRO A 90 -10.92 0.78 2.12
CA PRO A 90 -9.72 0.43 2.88
C PRO A 90 -8.48 0.19 2.01
N MET A 91 -8.66 -0.28 0.76
CA MET A 91 -7.54 -0.40 -0.18
C MET A 91 -6.97 0.96 -0.58
N ALA A 92 -7.82 1.95 -0.85
CA ALA A 92 -7.40 3.31 -1.16
C ALA A 92 -6.63 3.92 0.01
N PHE A 93 -7.15 3.80 1.24
CA PHE A 93 -6.43 4.22 2.44
C PHE A 93 -5.08 3.52 2.61
N THR A 94 -5.02 2.21 2.37
CA THR A 94 -3.76 1.45 2.38
C THR A 94 -2.74 2.05 1.41
N VAL A 95 -3.14 2.34 0.17
CA VAL A 95 -2.24 2.91 -0.85
C VAL A 95 -1.82 4.34 -0.49
N THR A 96 -2.71 5.16 0.07
CA THR A 96 -2.37 6.49 0.60
C THR A 96 -1.30 6.38 1.69
N MET A 97 -1.47 5.47 2.66
CA MET A 97 -0.53 5.30 3.78
C MET A 97 0.82 4.70 3.36
N MET A 98 0.84 3.76 2.40
CA MET A 98 2.09 3.28 1.80
C MET A 98 2.82 4.41 1.08
N SER A 99 2.08 5.22 0.32
CA SER A 99 2.65 6.37 -0.41
C SER A 99 3.20 7.41 0.57
N TRP A 100 2.44 7.77 1.61
CA TRP A 100 2.89 8.70 2.64
C TRP A 100 4.15 8.19 3.35
N SER A 101 4.20 6.90 3.69
CA SER A 101 5.39 6.26 4.26
C SER A 101 6.62 6.41 3.37
N ILE A 102 6.48 6.22 2.05
CA ILE A 102 7.58 6.40 1.10
C ILE A 102 7.96 7.87 0.97
N LEU A 103 7.00 8.79 1.00
CA LEU A 103 7.28 10.22 0.87
C LEU A 103 8.09 10.74 2.06
N GLU A 104 7.79 10.32 3.28
CA GLU A 104 8.53 10.76 4.47
C GLU A 104 9.85 9.99 4.64
N TYR A 105 9.88 8.69 4.32
CA TYR A 105 10.99 7.80 4.70
C TYR A 105 11.59 7.00 3.55
N GLY A 106 11.36 7.40 2.30
CA GLY A 106 11.87 6.70 1.12
C GLY A 106 13.39 6.67 1.03
N ASN A 107 14.08 7.68 1.59
CA ASN A 107 15.54 7.69 1.71
C ASN A 107 16.04 6.55 2.61
N GLN A 108 15.40 6.37 3.77
CA GLN A 108 15.66 5.25 4.66
C GLN A 108 15.34 3.94 3.94
N MET A 109 14.17 3.79 3.34
CA MET A 109 13.84 2.58 2.58
C MET A 109 14.87 2.29 1.47
N ALA A 110 15.43 3.31 0.82
CA ALA A 110 16.48 3.14 -0.18
C ALA A 110 17.80 2.67 0.43
N ALA A 111 18.21 3.25 1.56
CA ALA A 111 19.40 2.82 2.31
C ALA A 111 19.27 1.38 2.83
N GLY A 112 18.05 0.93 3.13
CA GLY A 112 17.73 -0.45 3.49
C GLY A 112 17.51 -1.39 2.30
N GLY A 113 17.48 -0.90 1.06
CA GLY A 113 17.24 -1.70 -0.15
C GLY A 113 15.77 -2.03 -0.43
N GLU A 114 14.82 -1.57 0.40
CA GLU A 114 13.39 -1.90 0.30
C GLU A 114 12.56 -0.88 -0.50
N LEU A 115 13.11 0.30 -0.84
CA LEU A 115 12.37 1.32 -1.61
C LEU A 115 11.77 0.76 -2.91
N PRO A 116 12.49 -0.02 -3.74
CA PRO A 116 11.90 -0.61 -4.95
C PRO A 116 10.68 -1.48 -4.65
N HIS A 117 10.74 -2.30 -3.60
CA HIS A 117 9.64 -3.20 -3.22
C HIS A 117 8.45 -2.44 -2.63
N ALA A 118 8.69 -1.39 -1.83
CA ALA A 118 7.64 -0.51 -1.34
C ALA A 118 6.94 0.24 -2.49
N MET A 119 7.71 0.74 -3.47
CA MET A 119 7.15 1.37 -4.67
C MET A 119 6.35 0.37 -5.51
N ASP A 120 6.81 -0.87 -5.67
CA ASP A 120 6.07 -1.91 -6.37
C ASP A 120 4.75 -2.25 -5.64
N ALA A 121 4.72 -2.18 -4.31
CA ALA A 121 3.50 -2.36 -3.51
C ALA A 121 2.49 -1.22 -3.74
N VAL A 122 2.94 0.04 -3.78
CA VAL A 122 2.06 1.17 -4.17
C VAL A 122 1.55 0.98 -5.60
N LYS A 123 2.45 0.67 -6.55
CA LYS A 123 2.11 0.53 -7.96
C LYS A 123 1.03 -0.53 -8.20
N TRP A 124 1.08 -1.64 -7.46
CA TRP A 124 0.08 -2.71 -7.58
C TRP A 124 -1.34 -2.24 -7.26
N GLY A 125 -1.49 -1.38 -6.25
CA GLY A 125 -2.76 -0.77 -5.90
C GLY A 125 -3.20 0.28 -6.91
N THR A 126 -2.29 1.17 -7.32
CA THR A 126 -2.64 2.25 -8.26
C THR A 126 -2.91 1.75 -9.69
N ASP A 127 -2.23 0.70 -10.15
CA ASP A 127 -2.56 0.02 -11.41
C ASP A 127 -4.01 -0.51 -11.40
N TYR A 128 -4.48 -0.97 -10.25
CA TYR A 128 -5.88 -1.37 -10.09
C TYR A 128 -6.83 -0.16 -10.06
N PHE A 129 -6.47 0.94 -9.39
CA PHE A 129 -7.31 2.15 -9.38
C PHE A 129 -7.48 2.77 -10.77
N ILE A 130 -6.44 2.79 -11.61
CA ILE A 130 -6.55 3.22 -13.02
C ILE A 130 -7.60 2.38 -13.76
N LYS A 131 -7.58 1.05 -13.58
CA LYS A 131 -8.56 0.14 -14.17
C LYS A 131 -9.97 0.35 -13.61
N ALA A 132 -10.07 0.59 -12.31
CA ALA A 132 -11.32 0.81 -11.60
C ALA A 132 -11.97 2.17 -11.93
N HIS A 133 -11.21 3.11 -12.49
CA HIS A 133 -11.66 4.44 -12.88
C HIS A 133 -11.66 4.62 -14.43
N PRO A 134 -12.57 3.94 -15.16
CA PRO A 134 -12.58 3.96 -16.63
C PRO A 134 -13.07 5.27 -17.25
N GLU A 135 -13.87 6.04 -16.51
CA GLU A 135 -14.47 7.30 -16.95
C GLU A 135 -14.46 8.32 -15.80
N PRO A 136 -14.37 9.64 -16.06
CA PRO A 136 -14.14 10.64 -15.02
C PRO A 136 -15.07 10.63 -13.80
N ASN A 137 -16.30 10.13 -13.94
CA ASN A 137 -17.30 10.07 -12.88
C ASN A 137 -17.77 8.63 -12.59
N ILE A 138 -16.97 7.61 -12.92
CA ILE A 138 -17.29 6.21 -12.63
C ILE A 138 -16.11 5.57 -11.90
N LEU A 139 -16.34 5.07 -10.69
CA LEU A 139 -15.33 4.34 -9.93
C LEU A 139 -15.89 2.99 -9.45
N TYR A 140 -15.24 1.90 -9.83
CA TYR A 140 -15.52 0.57 -9.28
C TYR A 140 -14.90 0.44 -7.88
N GLY A 141 -15.76 0.33 -6.88
CA GLY A 141 -15.39 0.35 -5.46
C GLY A 141 -15.29 -1.02 -4.81
N GLU A 142 -15.85 -2.07 -5.42
CA GLU A 142 -15.83 -3.40 -4.82
C GLU A 142 -15.86 -4.49 -5.90
N VAL A 143 -15.12 -5.58 -5.69
CA VAL A 143 -15.19 -6.79 -6.51
C VAL A 143 -15.29 -8.01 -5.61
N GLY A 144 -16.38 -8.76 -5.74
CA GLY A 144 -16.79 -9.81 -4.81
C GLY A 144 -17.92 -9.34 -3.90
N ASP A 145 -18.91 -10.19 -3.63
CA ASP A 145 -19.89 -9.94 -2.57
C ASP A 145 -19.39 -10.58 -1.27
N GLY A 146 -19.23 -9.76 -0.22
CA GLY A 146 -18.70 -10.24 1.06
C GLY A 146 -19.52 -11.38 1.67
N ASN A 147 -20.86 -11.41 1.53
CA ASN A 147 -21.64 -12.50 2.13
C ASN A 147 -21.31 -13.84 1.44
N THR A 148 -21.24 -13.85 0.11
CA THR A 148 -20.94 -15.07 -0.64
C THR A 148 -19.46 -15.48 -0.51
N ASP A 149 -18.54 -14.52 -0.46
CA ASP A 149 -17.12 -14.79 -0.23
C ASP A 149 -16.85 -15.34 1.17
N HIS A 150 -17.52 -14.79 2.19
CA HIS A 150 -17.39 -15.23 3.59
C HIS A 150 -18.20 -16.47 3.92
N TYR A 151 -19.12 -16.87 3.03
CA TYR A 151 -19.75 -18.20 3.10
C TYR A 151 -18.77 -19.33 2.74
N CYS A 152 -17.65 -19.02 2.06
CA CYS A 152 -16.68 -19.97 1.54
C CYS A 152 -15.28 -19.79 2.15
N TRP A 153 -14.63 -20.90 2.50
CA TRP A 153 -13.22 -20.89 2.93
C TRP A 153 -12.33 -21.47 1.82
N GLN A 154 -12.19 -20.76 0.72
CA GLN A 154 -11.45 -21.24 -0.46
C GLN A 154 -10.14 -20.49 -0.66
N ARG A 155 -9.19 -21.16 -1.30
CA ARG A 155 -8.00 -20.49 -1.84
C ARG A 155 -8.43 -19.44 -2.86
N PRO A 156 -7.72 -18.30 -2.95
CA PRO A 156 -7.98 -17.32 -4.01
C PRO A 156 -7.99 -17.94 -5.41
N GLU A 157 -7.11 -18.93 -5.65
CA GLU A 157 -6.97 -19.62 -6.93
C GLU A 157 -8.14 -20.56 -7.26
N ASP A 158 -8.90 -21.00 -6.26
CA ASP A 158 -10.05 -21.92 -6.37
C ASP A 158 -11.41 -21.21 -6.22
N MET A 159 -11.43 -19.89 -6.17
CA MET A 159 -12.68 -19.16 -5.93
C MET A 159 -13.76 -19.49 -6.98
N THR A 160 -14.93 -19.86 -6.47
CA THR A 160 -16.14 -20.07 -7.27
C THR A 160 -17.29 -19.14 -6.86
N THR A 161 -17.03 -18.18 -5.97
CA THR A 161 -18.01 -17.22 -5.42
C THR A 161 -18.36 -16.14 -6.45
N ASP A 162 -19.48 -15.43 -6.24
CA ASP A 162 -19.84 -14.30 -7.12
C ASP A 162 -18.80 -13.18 -6.95
N ARG A 163 -18.16 -12.82 -8.06
CA ARG A 163 -17.14 -11.77 -8.16
C ARG A 163 -17.65 -10.55 -8.94
N ARG A 164 -18.93 -10.25 -8.79
CA ARG A 164 -19.55 -9.04 -9.33
C ARG A 164 -18.79 -7.80 -8.91
N ALA A 165 -18.70 -6.85 -9.84
CA ALA A 165 -18.12 -5.54 -9.59
C ALA A 165 -19.21 -4.52 -9.27
N TYR A 166 -19.03 -3.77 -8.19
CA TYR A 166 -19.91 -2.68 -7.76
C TYR A 166 -19.19 -1.35 -7.96
N ARG A 167 -19.96 -0.30 -8.26
CA ARG A 167 -19.42 1.01 -8.62
C ARG A 167 -20.24 2.14 -8.03
N ILE A 168 -19.61 3.30 -7.98
CA ILE A 168 -20.26 4.59 -7.77
C ILE A 168 -20.25 5.39 -9.07
N ASP A 169 -21.28 6.21 -9.25
CA ASP A 169 -21.51 7.06 -10.42
C ASP A 169 -22.35 8.30 -10.03
N PRO A 170 -22.66 9.25 -10.94
CA PRO A 170 -23.42 10.45 -10.58
C PRO A 170 -24.80 10.18 -9.97
N SER A 171 -25.43 9.05 -10.28
CA SER A 171 -26.73 8.66 -9.72
C SER A 171 -26.61 7.90 -8.40
N ASN A 172 -25.46 7.28 -8.17
CA ASN A 172 -25.13 6.52 -6.97
C ASN A 172 -23.75 6.97 -6.46
N PRO A 173 -23.65 8.17 -5.83
CA PRO A 173 -22.38 8.79 -5.47
C PRO A 173 -21.65 8.07 -4.32
N GLY A 174 -20.37 8.41 -4.15
CA GLY A 174 -19.53 7.93 -3.04
C GLY A 174 -18.30 8.80 -2.86
N SER A 175 -18.49 9.97 -2.25
CA SER A 175 -17.46 11.01 -2.05
C SER A 175 -16.32 10.55 -1.16
N ASP A 176 -16.61 9.72 -0.17
CA ASP A 176 -15.62 9.05 0.69
C ASP A 176 -14.71 8.14 -0.14
N LEU A 177 -15.27 7.17 -0.86
CA LEU A 177 -14.51 6.25 -1.70
C LEU A 177 -13.73 6.97 -2.82
N ALA A 178 -14.39 7.89 -3.54
CA ALA A 178 -13.74 8.65 -4.62
C ALA A 178 -12.67 9.61 -4.06
N GLY A 179 -12.94 10.26 -2.93
CA GLY A 179 -12.00 11.14 -2.23
C GLY A 179 -10.75 10.40 -1.75
N GLU A 180 -10.91 9.26 -1.06
CA GLU A 180 -9.76 8.46 -0.62
C GLU A 180 -8.95 7.91 -1.82
N THR A 181 -9.63 7.53 -2.92
CA THR A 181 -8.93 7.07 -4.13
C THR A 181 -8.18 8.23 -4.80
N ALA A 182 -8.75 9.45 -4.81
CA ALA A 182 -8.05 10.65 -5.26
C ALA A 182 -6.81 10.94 -4.40
N ALA A 183 -6.95 10.86 -3.07
CA ALA A 183 -5.83 11.02 -2.13
C ALA A 183 -4.71 10.00 -2.40
N ALA A 184 -5.07 8.72 -2.59
CA ALA A 184 -4.13 7.65 -2.90
C ALA A 184 -3.35 7.92 -4.19
N MET A 185 -4.05 8.31 -5.27
CA MET A 185 -3.44 8.58 -6.56
C MET A 185 -2.59 9.86 -6.55
N ALA A 186 -3.03 10.90 -5.84
CA ALA A 186 -2.26 12.13 -5.64
C ALA A 186 -0.96 11.86 -4.86
N ALA A 187 -1.04 11.15 -3.72
CA ALA A 187 0.13 10.76 -2.93
C ALA A 187 1.09 9.88 -3.74
N ALA A 188 0.58 8.87 -4.44
CA ALA A 188 1.38 7.99 -5.29
C ALA A 188 2.03 8.73 -6.47
N SER A 189 1.37 9.73 -7.06
CA SER A 189 1.96 10.55 -8.13
C SER A 189 3.30 11.15 -7.69
N MET A 190 3.39 11.63 -6.45
CA MET A 190 4.63 12.16 -5.90
C MET A 190 5.72 11.10 -5.74
N VAL A 191 5.34 9.88 -5.35
CA VAL A 191 6.26 8.73 -5.25
C VAL A 191 6.89 8.42 -6.60
N PHE A 192 6.11 8.45 -7.68
CA PHE A 192 6.60 8.12 -9.03
C PHE A 192 7.17 9.31 -9.81
N ARG A 193 6.98 10.56 -9.34
CA ARG A 193 7.32 11.79 -10.07
C ARG A 193 8.66 11.81 -10.79
N ARG A 194 9.72 11.31 -10.14
CA ARG A 194 11.09 11.27 -10.73
C ARG A 194 11.40 9.98 -11.47
N ARG A 195 10.83 8.85 -11.00
CA ARG A 195 11.17 7.52 -11.50
C ARG A 195 10.38 7.16 -12.76
N ASP A 196 9.12 7.58 -12.81
CA ASP A 196 8.22 7.40 -13.94
C ASP A 196 7.29 8.64 -14.04
N PRO A 197 7.78 9.73 -14.67
CA PRO A 197 7.00 10.97 -14.80
C PRO A 197 5.70 10.78 -15.60
N SER A 198 5.67 9.84 -16.56
CA SER A 198 4.47 9.55 -17.35
C SER A 198 3.40 8.92 -16.48
N TYR A 199 3.76 7.90 -15.70
CA TYR A 199 2.85 7.26 -14.76
C TYR A 199 2.42 8.23 -13.66
N SER A 200 3.32 9.06 -13.14
CA SER A 200 2.99 10.14 -12.20
C SER A 200 1.92 11.08 -12.76
N ALA A 201 2.04 11.52 -14.01
CA ALA A 201 1.06 12.40 -14.64
C ALA A 201 -0.30 11.70 -14.87
N GLU A 202 -0.28 10.41 -15.23
CA GLU A 202 -1.49 9.60 -15.34
C GLU A 202 -2.22 9.50 -14.00
N LEU A 203 -1.50 9.18 -12.92
CA LEU A 203 -2.07 9.12 -11.58
C LEU A 203 -2.69 10.46 -11.15
N LEU A 204 -1.98 11.56 -11.39
CA LEU A 204 -2.46 12.88 -11.02
C LEU A 204 -3.75 13.26 -11.78
N ARG A 205 -3.83 12.95 -13.08
CA ARG A 205 -5.05 13.16 -13.87
C ARG A 205 -6.24 12.39 -13.31
N HIS A 206 -6.05 11.12 -12.94
CA HIS A 206 -7.13 10.36 -12.30
C HIS A 206 -7.50 10.94 -10.92
N ALA A 207 -6.52 11.42 -10.15
CA ALA A 207 -6.77 12.06 -8.86
C ALA A 207 -7.63 13.34 -8.99
N GLU A 208 -7.30 14.21 -9.95
CA GLU A 208 -8.08 15.43 -10.25
C GLU A 208 -9.53 15.11 -10.63
N GLN A 209 -9.71 14.12 -11.51
CA GLN A 209 -11.03 13.66 -11.94
C GLN A 209 -11.85 13.07 -10.78
N LEU A 210 -11.24 12.20 -9.96
CA LEU A 210 -11.91 11.59 -8.82
C LEU A 210 -12.25 12.60 -7.73
N PHE A 211 -11.37 13.57 -7.45
CA PHE A 211 -11.68 14.66 -6.53
C PHE A 211 -12.88 15.47 -7.02
N ALA A 212 -12.87 15.87 -8.30
CA ALA A 212 -13.98 16.61 -8.90
C ALA A 212 -15.29 15.82 -8.87
N PHE A 213 -15.24 14.51 -9.14
CA PHE A 213 -16.39 13.61 -9.03
C PHE A 213 -16.92 13.55 -7.59
N ALA A 214 -16.02 13.33 -6.62
CA ALA A 214 -16.35 13.22 -5.20
C ALA A 214 -17.01 14.48 -4.64
N ASP A 215 -16.48 15.66 -4.97
CA ASP A 215 -16.99 16.93 -4.46
C ASP A 215 -18.31 17.35 -5.13
N LYS A 216 -18.44 17.11 -6.45
CA LYS A 216 -19.61 17.49 -7.24
C LYS A 216 -20.84 16.63 -6.93
N TYR A 217 -20.66 15.32 -6.75
CA TYR A 217 -21.76 14.38 -6.49
C TYR A 217 -21.60 13.82 -5.08
N ARG A 218 -22.19 14.52 -4.10
CA ARG A 218 -21.98 14.22 -2.69
C ARG A 218 -22.83 13.05 -2.18
N GLY A 219 -22.19 12.08 -1.55
CA GLY A 219 -22.88 10.95 -0.90
C GLY A 219 -21.91 9.96 -0.29
N LYS A 220 -22.39 9.14 0.64
CA LYS A 220 -21.61 8.04 1.22
C LYS A 220 -21.60 6.86 0.25
N TYR A 221 -20.43 6.27 -0.02
CA TYR A 221 -20.35 5.19 -1.00
C TYR A 221 -21.15 3.96 -0.58
N ASP A 222 -21.28 3.71 0.72
CA ASP A 222 -22.01 2.56 1.27
C ASP A 222 -23.53 2.69 1.13
N SER A 223 -24.02 3.87 0.74
CA SER A 223 -25.42 4.06 0.32
C SER A 223 -25.65 3.64 -1.14
N SER A 224 -24.58 3.60 -1.92
CA SER A 224 -24.57 3.22 -3.34
C SER A 224 -24.14 1.76 -3.55
N ILE A 225 -23.05 1.36 -2.90
CA ILE A 225 -22.53 -0.01 -2.80
C ILE A 225 -23.00 -0.58 -1.46
N THR A 226 -24.29 -0.90 -1.36
CA THR A 226 -24.93 -1.28 -0.10
C THR A 226 -24.40 -2.60 0.49
N VAL A 227 -23.78 -3.46 -0.33
CA VAL A 227 -23.14 -4.69 0.12
C VAL A 227 -21.96 -4.43 1.06
N ALA A 228 -21.33 -3.25 0.96
CA ALA A 228 -20.20 -2.86 1.81
C ALA A 228 -20.61 -2.50 3.25
N GLN A 229 -21.87 -2.18 3.51
CA GLN A 229 -22.36 -1.67 4.82
C GLN A 229 -22.11 -2.62 5.99
N LYS A 230 -21.98 -3.93 5.73
CA LYS A 230 -21.70 -4.94 6.75
C LYS A 230 -20.21 -5.08 7.08
N TYR A 231 -19.33 -4.47 6.29
CA TYR A 231 -17.88 -4.65 6.35
C TYR A 231 -17.19 -3.30 6.58
N TYR A 232 -17.29 -2.40 5.60
CA TYR A 232 -16.62 -1.10 5.58
C TYR A 232 -17.62 0.04 5.47
N ARG A 233 -18.51 0.14 6.46
CA ARG A 233 -19.52 1.20 6.52
C ARG A 233 -18.85 2.57 6.63
N SER A 234 -19.37 3.56 5.90
CA SER A 234 -18.95 4.97 6.00
C SER A 234 -19.59 5.60 7.24
N VAL A 235 -18.94 5.43 8.39
CA VAL A 235 -19.49 5.88 9.68
C VAL A 235 -19.24 7.38 9.86
N SER A 236 -18.00 7.81 9.63
CA SER A 236 -17.56 9.21 9.65
C SER A 236 -18.31 10.10 8.65
N GLY A 237 -18.71 9.54 7.50
CA GLY A 237 -19.23 10.27 6.36
C GLY A 237 -18.16 10.42 5.28
N TYR A 238 -18.13 11.58 4.63
CA TYR A 238 -17.21 11.83 3.50
C TYR A 238 -16.52 13.21 3.59
N ASN A 239 -16.84 14.00 4.60
CA ASN A 239 -16.33 15.36 4.72
C ASN A 239 -14.82 15.36 4.97
N ASP A 240 -14.36 14.41 5.79
CA ASP A 240 -12.95 14.21 6.06
C ASP A 240 -12.20 13.67 4.84
N GLU A 241 -12.77 12.77 4.03
CA GLU A 241 -12.16 12.31 2.78
C GLU A 241 -12.04 13.44 1.74
N LEU A 242 -13.03 14.35 1.64
CA LEU A 242 -12.94 15.50 0.75
C LEU A 242 -11.79 16.44 1.17
N LEU A 243 -11.69 16.76 2.46
CA LEU A 243 -10.58 17.57 2.98
C LEU A 243 -9.24 16.83 2.86
N TRP A 244 -9.21 15.53 3.11
CA TRP A 244 -8.02 14.69 2.98
C TRP A 244 -7.50 14.65 1.54
N ALA A 245 -8.40 14.43 0.58
CA ALA A 245 -8.08 14.47 -0.84
C ALA A 245 -7.58 15.87 -1.25
N ALA A 246 -8.23 16.94 -0.79
CA ALA A 246 -7.77 18.30 -1.05
C ALA A 246 -6.35 18.55 -0.50
N ALA A 247 -6.03 18.06 0.71
CA ALA A 247 -4.68 18.19 1.26
C ALA A 247 -3.63 17.44 0.44
N TRP A 248 -3.92 16.21 0.00
CA TRP A 248 -3.00 15.48 -0.87
C TRP A 248 -2.86 16.09 -2.25
N MET A 249 -3.95 16.61 -2.82
CA MET A 249 -3.93 17.33 -4.09
C MET A 249 -3.09 18.61 -3.96
N TYR A 250 -3.28 19.41 -2.91
CA TYR A 250 -2.46 20.59 -2.65
C TYR A 250 -0.98 20.22 -2.52
N GLN A 251 -0.66 19.18 -1.75
CA GLN A 251 0.71 18.70 -1.60
C GLN A 251 1.32 18.22 -2.94
N ALA A 252 0.52 17.60 -3.80
CA ALA A 252 0.97 17.10 -5.10
C ALA A 252 1.14 18.21 -6.15
N THR A 253 0.20 19.15 -6.25
CA THR A 253 0.13 20.12 -7.35
C THR A 253 0.63 21.51 -6.99
N ASN A 254 0.60 21.86 -5.70
CA ASN A 254 0.75 23.23 -5.22
C ASN A 254 -0.29 24.20 -5.83
N ASP A 255 -1.44 23.68 -6.26
CA ASP A 255 -2.55 24.47 -6.81
C ASP A 255 -3.37 25.10 -5.68
N GLN A 256 -3.51 26.42 -5.74
CA GLN A 256 -4.18 27.22 -4.72
C GLN A 256 -5.66 26.84 -4.54
N TYR A 257 -6.31 26.29 -5.57
CA TYR A 257 -7.69 25.81 -5.46
C TYR A 257 -7.88 24.83 -4.30
N TYR A 258 -6.95 23.88 -4.13
CA TYR A 258 -7.06 22.87 -3.06
C TYR A 258 -6.75 23.45 -1.67
N LEU A 259 -5.83 24.42 -1.58
CA LEU A 259 -5.59 25.14 -0.33
C LEU A 259 -6.81 25.99 0.05
N ASP A 260 -7.43 26.67 -0.91
CA ASP A 260 -8.67 27.40 -0.70
C ASP A 260 -9.81 26.47 -0.31
N TYR A 261 -9.87 25.26 -0.85
CA TYR A 261 -10.83 24.24 -0.44
C TYR A 261 -10.67 23.89 1.04
N LEU A 262 -9.43 23.64 1.51
CA LEU A 262 -9.15 23.38 2.92
C LEU A 262 -9.55 24.56 3.81
N GLY A 263 -9.15 25.78 3.44
CA GLY A 263 -9.40 26.98 4.21
C GLY A 263 -10.89 27.31 4.32
N ASN A 264 -11.61 27.26 3.20
CA ASN A 264 -13.01 27.66 3.12
C ASN A 264 -13.98 26.61 3.68
N ASN A 265 -13.64 25.32 3.59
CA ASN A 265 -14.52 24.24 4.03
C ASN A 265 -14.11 23.63 5.38
N GLY A 266 -12.92 23.94 5.90
CA GLY A 266 -12.40 23.31 7.12
C GLY A 266 -13.31 23.39 8.34
N ASP A 267 -14.07 24.48 8.48
CA ASP A 267 -15.02 24.66 9.58
C ASP A 267 -16.33 23.91 9.36
N SER A 268 -16.97 24.11 8.19
CA SER A 268 -18.24 23.47 7.86
C SER A 268 -18.14 21.95 7.71
N MET A 269 -16.98 21.45 7.29
CA MET A 269 -16.66 20.04 7.20
C MET A 269 -15.99 19.50 8.47
N GLY A 270 -15.78 20.35 9.49
CA GLY A 270 -15.44 19.93 10.84
C GLY A 270 -13.96 19.67 11.15
N ALA A 271 -13.03 19.89 10.23
CA ALA A 271 -11.59 19.75 10.52
C ALA A 271 -11.05 20.76 11.54
N THR A 272 -11.66 21.94 11.68
CA THR A 272 -11.32 22.89 12.76
C THR A 272 -12.02 22.59 14.09
N GLY A 273 -13.16 21.89 14.07
CA GLY A 273 -14.01 21.64 15.24
C GLY A 273 -13.82 20.27 15.90
N TRP A 274 -13.65 19.21 15.11
CA TRP A 274 -13.53 17.85 15.61
C TRP A 274 -12.12 17.55 16.11
N LYS A 275 -12.01 17.37 17.43
CA LYS A 275 -10.81 16.90 18.11
C LYS A 275 -10.79 15.37 18.15
N MET A 276 -10.11 14.76 17.19
CA MET A 276 -10.07 13.31 17.06
C MET A 276 -9.03 12.64 17.97
N THR A 277 -9.32 11.39 18.32
CA THR A 277 -8.42 10.47 19.05
C THR A 277 -8.24 9.17 18.28
N GLU A 278 -8.60 9.17 17.00
CA GLU A 278 -8.47 8.03 16.10
C GLU A 278 -8.14 8.51 14.67
N PHE A 279 -7.50 7.63 13.92
CA PHE A 279 -7.15 7.80 12.52
C PHE A 279 -7.19 6.41 11.87
N GLY A 280 -7.82 6.27 10.71
CA GLY A 280 -7.97 4.97 10.08
C GLY A 280 -8.67 5.05 8.73
N TRP A 281 -9.04 3.88 8.20
CA TRP A 281 -9.64 3.77 6.87
C TRP A 281 -11.01 4.48 6.75
N ASP A 282 -11.72 4.72 7.86
CA ASP A 282 -13.01 5.45 7.91
C ASP A 282 -12.84 6.93 8.28
N VAL A 283 -11.93 7.28 9.21
CA VAL A 283 -11.80 8.67 9.74
C VAL A 283 -10.44 9.28 9.38
N LYS A 284 -10.42 10.41 8.64
CA LYS A 284 -9.19 11.10 8.18
C LYS A 284 -8.85 12.42 8.87
N TYR A 285 -9.70 12.93 9.77
CA TYR A 285 -9.49 14.25 10.37
C TYR A 285 -8.08 14.45 10.98
N ALA A 286 -7.59 13.50 11.78
CA ALA A 286 -6.25 13.62 12.37
C ALA A 286 -5.12 13.66 11.30
N GLY A 287 -5.31 12.95 10.18
CA GLY A 287 -4.39 12.97 9.04
C GLY A 287 -4.41 14.33 8.31
N VAL A 288 -5.60 14.85 7.97
CA VAL A 288 -5.69 16.16 7.29
C VAL A 288 -5.24 17.31 8.18
N GLN A 289 -5.51 17.24 9.49
CA GLN A 289 -5.02 18.20 10.49
C GLN A 289 -3.48 18.17 10.56
N THR A 290 -2.89 16.98 10.51
CA THR A 290 -1.43 16.78 10.46
C THR A 290 -0.81 17.38 9.18
N LEU A 291 -1.45 17.21 8.02
CA LEU A 291 -1.00 17.84 6.77
C LEU A 291 -1.18 19.37 6.79
N GLY A 292 -2.30 19.87 7.32
CA GLY A 292 -2.52 21.32 7.48
C GLY A 292 -1.46 21.98 8.39
N ALA A 293 -1.12 21.32 9.49
CA ALA A 293 -0.01 21.73 10.36
C ALA A 293 1.32 21.76 9.60
N LYS A 294 1.60 20.75 8.76
CA LYS A 294 2.79 20.72 7.90
C LYS A 294 2.82 21.93 6.97
N PHE A 295 1.72 22.24 6.27
CA PHE A 295 1.66 23.38 5.36
C PHE A 295 1.92 24.70 6.09
N LEU A 296 1.36 24.88 7.28
CA LEU A 296 1.63 26.04 8.12
C LEU A 296 3.11 26.13 8.54
N MET A 297 3.72 25.01 8.94
CA MET A 297 5.16 24.98 9.27
C MET A 297 6.06 25.23 8.05
N GLN A 298 5.56 24.99 6.84
CA GLN A 298 6.26 25.24 5.58
C GLN A 298 6.15 26.70 5.09
N GLY A 299 5.31 27.54 5.71
CA GLY A 299 4.97 28.86 5.13
C GLY A 299 4.08 28.75 3.89
N LYS A 300 3.29 27.67 3.78
CA LYS A 300 2.41 27.34 2.65
C LYS A 300 0.93 27.58 2.96
N GLU A 301 0.64 28.37 3.98
CA GLU A 301 -0.73 28.65 4.44
C GLU A 301 -1.51 29.64 3.57
N GLY A 302 -0.81 30.46 2.76
CA GLY A 302 -1.44 31.51 1.97
C GLY A 302 -2.28 32.44 2.84
N GLN A 303 -3.50 32.75 2.41
CA GLN A 303 -4.44 33.57 3.18
C GLN A 303 -5.16 32.82 4.32
N HIS A 304 -4.96 31.51 4.44
CA HIS A 304 -5.72 30.62 5.35
C HIS A 304 -4.98 30.27 6.63
N ALA A 305 -3.99 31.08 7.03
CA ALA A 305 -3.17 30.89 8.23
C ALA A 305 -4.01 30.56 9.48
N SER A 306 -5.04 31.36 9.76
CA SER A 306 -5.91 31.20 10.94
C SER A 306 -6.71 29.89 10.95
N VAL A 307 -7.03 29.33 9.78
CA VAL A 307 -7.69 28.03 9.66
C VAL A 307 -6.69 26.91 9.88
N LEU A 308 -5.51 26.99 9.26
CA LEU A 308 -4.46 25.98 9.43
C LEU A 308 -3.86 25.97 10.84
N GLU A 309 -3.88 27.09 11.56
CA GLU A 309 -3.55 27.14 12.99
C GLU A 309 -4.51 26.27 13.81
N LYS A 310 -5.82 26.26 13.48
CA LYS A 310 -6.79 25.36 14.13
C LYS A 310 -6.54 23.89 13.75
N TYR A 311 -6.12 23.64 12.51
CA TYR A 311 -5.72 22.29 12.09
C TYR A 311 -4.51 21.83 12.90
N GLN A 312 -3.51 22.70 13.07
CA GLN A 312 -2.36 22.43 13.93
C GLN A 312 -2.80 22.15 15.37
N GLN A 313 -3.66 22.97 15.97
CA GLN A 313 -4.16 22.73 17.34
C GLN A 313 -4.83 21.36 17.49
N ASN A 314 -5.59 20.91 16.49
CA ASN A 314 -6.25 19.61 16.54
C ASN A 314 -5.28 18.44 16.25
N ALA A 315 -4.27 18.62 15.39
CA ALA A 315 -3.18 17.67 15.23
C ALA A 315 -2.40 17.50 16.55
N GLU A 316 -2.04 18.61 17.19
CA GLU A 316 -1.35 18.62 18.48
C GLU A 316 -2.20 17.98 19.58
N TYR A 317 -3.50 18.24 19.60
CA TYR A 317 -4.44 17.53 20.49
C TYR A 317 -4.35 16.01 20.30
N PHE A 318 -4.41 15.52 19.05
CA PHE A 318 -4.29 14.09 18.76
C PHE A 318 -2.96 13.50 19.28
N MET A 319 -1.84 14.18 19.03
CA MET A 319 -0.52 13.73 19.51
C MET A 319 -0.45 13.68 21.04
N CYS A 320 -0.93 14.73 21.71
CA CYS A 320 -0.99 14.80 23.17
C CYS A 320 -1.88 13.69 23.76
N SER A 321 -3.03 13.42 23.14
CA SER A 321 -3.94 12.34 23.53
C SER A 321 -3.30 10.96 23.39
N CYS A 322 -2.52 10.73 22.33
CA CYS A 322 -1.83 9.46 22.09
C CYS A 322 -0.76 9.18 23.16
N ILE A 323 0.04 10.19 23.50
CA ILE A 323 1.13 10.03 24.49
C ILE A 323 0.67 10.09 25.95
N GLY A 324 -0.60 10.38 26.21
CA GLY A 324 -1.15 10.44 27.57
C GLY A 324 -0.96 11.78 28.28
N LYS A 325 -0.67 12.86 27.53
CA LYS A 325 -0.48 14.22 28.05
C LYS A 325 -1.58 15.20 27.62
N GLY A 326 -2.63 14.71 26.96
CA GLY A 326 -3.79 15.50 26.52
C GLY A 326 -4.84 15.65 27.62
N SER A 327 -5.85 16.48 27.34
CA SER A 327 -7.01 16.66 28.23
C SER A 327 -7.97 15.46 28.20
N LYS A 328 -7.95 14.69 27.10
CA LYS A 328 -8.60 13.38 26.97
C LYS A 328 -7.61 12.46 26.28
N ASN A 329 -7.21 11.39 26.96
CA ASN A 329 -6.18 10.49 26.45
C ASN A 329 -6.80 9.24 25.81
N VAL A 330 -6.08 8.66 24.86
CA VAL A 330 -6.44 7.37 24.27
C VAL A 330 -6.27 6.29 25.35
N GLN A 331 -7.21 5.34 25.40
CA GLN A 331 -7.11 4.22 26.33
C GLN A 331 -5.91 3.34 25.97
N ARG A 332 -5.32 2.71 26.97
CA ARG A 332 -4.23 1.75 26.80
C ARG A 332 -4.51 0.46 27.54
N THR A 333 -4.01 -0.65 27.02
CA THR A 333 -3.93 -1.90 27.76
C THR A 333 -2.98 -1.75 28.96
N PRO A 334 -3.04 -2.64 29.97
CA PRO A 334 -2.05 -2.69 31.05
C PRO A 334 -0.60 -2.73 30.55
N GLY A 335 -0.33 -3.41 29.44
CA GLY A 335 0.97 -3.49 28.77
C GLY A 335 1.36 -2.25 27.96
N GLY A 336 0.50 -1.23 27.88
CA GLY A 336 0.83 0.07 27.28
C GLY A 336 0.49 0.23 25.79
N LEU A 337 -0.17 -0.74 25.17
CA LEU A 337 -0.65 -0.64 23.78
C LEU A 337 -1.86 0.30 23.72
N ILE A 338 -1.93 1.18 22.73
CA ILE A 338 -3.17 1.90 22.39
C ILE A 338 -4.30 0.88 22.22
N PHE A 339 -5.43 1.09 22.90
CA PHE A 339 -6.61 0.25 22.76
C PHE A 339 -7.84 1.11 22.47
N ARG A 340 -8.43 0.93 21.28
CA ARG A 340 -9.62 1.65 20.84
C ARG A 340 -10.84 0.76 20.77
N GLN A 341 -10.69 -0.44 20.21
CA GLN A 341 -11.79 -1.37 20.01
C GLN A 341 -11.32 -2.82 19.97
N ARG A 342 -12.26 -3.76 20.02
CA ARG A 342 -11.95 -5.21 20.06
C ARG A 342 -11.48 -5.74 18.70
N TRP A 343 -12.22 -5.42 17.64
CA TRP A 343 -11.91 -5.94 16.31
C TRP A 343 -10.80 -5.12 15.65
N ASN A 344 -9.69 -5.79 15.31
CA ASN A 344 -8.59 -5.21 14.54
C ASN A 344 -8.09 -3.88 15.12
N ASN A 345 -7.78 -3.89 16.41
CA ASN A 345 -7.26 -2.73 17.13
C ASN A 345 -5.95 -2.21 16.53
N MET A 346 -5.15 -3.10 15.95
CA MET A 346 -3.83 -2.78 15.40
C MET A 346 -3.84 -1.70 14.31
N GLN A 347 -4.96 -1.47 13.61
CA GLN A 347 -5.07 -0.34 12.69
C GLN A 347 -4.83 1.00 13.40
N TYR A 348 -5.37 1.18 14.60
CA TYR A 348 -5.29 2.43 15.36
C TYR A 348 -3.92 2.58 16.00
N VAL A 349 -3.29 1.45 16.37
CA VAL A 349 -1.93 1.42 16.87
C VAL A 349 -0.97 1.90 15.78
N THR A 350 -1.00 1.30 14.59
CA THR A 350 -0.05 1.65 13.53
C THR A 350 -0.32 3.01 12.93
N SER A 351 -1.58 3.39 12.71
CA SER A 351 -1.93 4.69 12.15
C SER A 351 -1.56 5.85 13.11
N SER A 352 -1.84 5.72 14.41
CA SER A 352 -1.51 6.74 15.41
C SER A 352 -0.01 6.84 15.63
N SER A 353 0.69 5.69 15.65
CA SER A 353 2.15 5.67 15.78
C SER A 353 2.82 6.29 14.55
N PHE A 354 2.26 6.09 13.36
CA PHE A 354 2.75 6.74 12.15
C PHE A 354 2.59 8.25 12.22
N LEU A 355 1.41 8.75 12.60
CA LEU A 355 1.17 10.18 12.79
C LEU A 355 2.13 10.79 13.84
N ALA A 356 2.32 10.12 14.98
CA ALA A 356 3.29 10.56 15.99
C ALA A 356 4.72 10.60 15.45
N THR A 357 5.12 9.63 14.62
CA THR A 357 6.45 9.57 14.00
C THR A 357 6.66 10.74 13.03
N VAL A 358 5.74 10.97 12.08
CA VAL A 358 5.89 12.06 11.10
C VAL A 358 5.80 13.43 11.76
N TYR A 359 4.93 13.59 12.77
CA TYR A 359 4.77 14.86 13.46
C TYR A 359 5.99 15.21 14.33
N ALA A 360 6.62 14.21 14.96
CA ALA A 360 7.91 14.39 15.62
C ALA A 360 8.94 14.99 14.65
N ASP A 361 9.07 14.40 13.47
CA ASP A 361 10.01 14.85 12.45
C ASP A 361 9.66 16.23 11.88
N TYR A 362 8.37 16.58 11.76
CA TYR A 362 7.94 17.94 11.38
C TYR A 362 8.33 18.98 12.44
N LEU A 363 8.09 18.69 13.72
CA LEU A 363 8.48 19.56 14.82
C LEU A 363 10.00 19.73 14.90
N SER A 364 10.75 18.64 14.75
CA SER A 364 12.22 18.68 14.68
C SER A 364 12.70 19.55 13.52
N SER A 365 12.12 19.39 12.33
CA SER A 365 12.43 20.19 11.14
C SER A 365 12.08 21.68 11.31
N ALA A 366 11.03 21.99 12.08
CA ALA A 366 10.61 23.35 12.40
C ALA A 366 11.37 23.98 13.59
N GLY A 367 12.18 23.21 14.33
CA GLY A 367 12.77 23.65 15.59
C GLY A 367 11.72 23.94 16.68
N LYS A 368 10.59 23.23 16.66
CA LYS A 368 9.45 23.42 17.56
C LYS A 368 9.30 22.27 18.55
N THR A 369 8.54 22.53 19.63
CA THR A 369 8.09 21.53 20.60
C THR A 369 6.57 21.48 20.62
N LEU A 370 6.01 20.36 21.06
CA LEU A 370 4.57 20.18 21.23
C LEU A 370 4.13 20.70 22.60
N SER A 371 3.06 21.49 22.67
CA SER A 371 2.47 21.96 23.92
C SER A 371 1.25 21.12 24.29
N CYS A 372 1.34 20.35 25.38
CA CYS A 372 0.24 19.52 25.87
C CYS A 372 -0.32 20.03 27.20
N ALA A 373 -1.53 19.58 27.57
CA ALA A 373 -2.18 19.94 28.83
C ALA A 373 -1.32 19.58 30.06
N SER A 374 -0.56 18.49 29.99
CA SER A 374 0.37 18.05 31.04
C SER A 374 1.81 18.56 30.87
N GLY A 375 2.03 19.57 30.04
CA GLY A 375 3.34 20.21 29.83
C GLY A 375 3.92 20.03 28.43
N ASN A 376 5.08 20.64 28.20
CA ASN A 376 5.77 20.59 26.92
C ASN A 376 6.32 19.19 26.62
N VAL A 377 6.35 18.86 25.33
CA VAL A 377 6.76 17.56 24.81
C VAL A 377 7.78 17.76 23.69
N GLN A 378 8.94 17.15 23.86
CA GLN A 378 9.99 17.16 22.84
C GLN A 378 9.63 16.22 21.69
N PRO A 379 10.07 16.50 20.45
CA PRO A 379 9.90 15.58 19.32
C PRO A 379 10.38 14.15 19.62
N SER A 380 11.46 14.00 20.38
CA SER A 380 11.98 12.70 20.80
C SER A 380 11.00 11.91 21.65
N GLU A 381 10.14 12.55 22.46
CA GLU A 381 9.14 11.85 23.27
C GLU A 381 8.01 11.27 22.40
N LEU A 382 7.60 11.98 21.34
CA LEU A 382 6.66 11.45 20.34
C LEU A 382 7.24 10.24 19.61
N LEU A 383 8.52 10.31 19.23
CA LEU A 383 9.21 9.20 18.57
C LEU A 383 9.38 7.99 19.52
N SER A 384 9.74 8.21 20.78
CA SER A 384 9.81 7.15 21.80
C SER A 384 8.46 6.49 22.05
N PHE A 385 7.37 7.27 21.98
CA PHE A 385 6.02 6.70 22.04
C PHE A 385 5.73 5.82 20.82
N ALA A 386 5.99 6.30 19.60
CA ALA A 386 5.78 5.48 18.41
C ALA A 386 6.64 4.20 18.44
N GLN A 387 7.88 4.30 18.92
CA GLN A 387 8.76 3.16 19.13
C GLN A 387 8.17 2.16 20.12
N SER A 388 7.62 2.60 21.27
CA SER A 388 7.05 1.67 22.25
C SER A 388 5.86 0.87 21.71
N GLN A 389 5.05 1.48 20.83
CA GLN A 389 3.96 0.77 20.17
C GLN A 389 4.47 -0.27 19.15
N VAL A 390 5.54 0.04 18.40
CA VAL A 390 6.16 -0.91 17.49
C VAL A 390 6.88 -2.03 18.24
N ASP A 391 7.59 -1.72 19.32
CA ASP A 391 8.26 -2.71 20.16
C ASP A 391 7.23 -3.66 20.78
N TYR A 392 6.08 -3.13 21.24
CA TYR A 392 4.95 -3.96 21.66
C TYR A 392 4.47 -4.90 20.55
N ILE A 393 4.30 -4.40 19.31
CA ILE A 393 3.93 -5.23 18.15
C ILE A 393 4.96 -6.34 17.91
N LEU A 394 6.24 -6.06 18.11
CA LEU A 394 7.34 -6.96 17.79
C LEU A 394 7.73 -7.91 18.93
N GLY A 395 7.16 -7.75 20.13
CA GLY A 395 7.25 -8.72 21.21
C GLY A 395 7.43 -8.14 22.60
N ASP A 396 7.63 -6.83 22.76
CA ASP A 396 7.81 -6.17 24.07
C ASP A 396 6.46 -5.91 24.73
N ASN A 397 5.74 -6.99 24.98
CA ASN A 397 4.42 -7.02 25.59
C ASN A 397 4.34 -8.10 26.68
N PRO A 398 3.31 -8.07 27.55
CA PRO A 398 3.19 -9.02 28.66
C PRO A 398 3.20 -10.51 28.26
N ARG A 399 2.96 -10.83 26.98
CA ARG A 399 2.96 -12.20 26.46
C ARG A 399 4.29 -12.62 25.82
N ALA A 400 5.24 -11.70 25.63
CA ALA A 400 6.45 -11.93 24.86
C ALA A 400 6.16 -12.54 23.47
N THR A 401 5.09 -12.08 22.82
CA THR A 401 4.62 -12.58 21.52
C THR A 401 4.66 -11.46 20.49
N SER A 402 5.38 -11.65 19.38
CA SER A 402 5.26 -10.76 18.22
C SER A 402 3.87 -10.92 17.59
N TYR A 403 3.16 -9.82 17.36
CA TYR A 403 1.93 -9.79 16.58
C TYR A 403 2.17 -9.66 15.07
N MET A 404 3.44 -9.53 14.65
CA MET A 404 3.85 -9.68 13.25
C MET A 404 4.22 -11.14 12.96
N VAL A 405 3.47 -11.78 12.07
CA VAL A 405 3.68 -13.17 11.67
C VAL A 405 5.08 -13.36 11.07
N GLY A 406 5.83 -14.33 11.59
CA GLY A 406 7.17 -14.64 11.07
C GLY A 406 8.28 -13.72 11.58
N TYR A 407 8.01 -12.84 12.54
CA TYR A 407 9.03 -12.01 13.22
C TYR A 407 9.26 -12.52 14.65
N GLY A 408 10.53 -12.58 15.07
CA GLY A 408 10.92 -13.13 16.37
C GLY A 408 10.70 -14.66 16.46
N ASN A 409 10.82 -15.20 17.68
CA ASN A 409 10.70 -16.64 17.94
C ASN A 409 9.26 -17.07 18.27
N ASN A 410 8.43 -16.16 18.76
CA ASN A 410 7.07 -16.41 19.20
C ASN A 410 6.11 -15.46 18.49
N TYR A 411 5.22 -15.99 17.67
CA TYR A 411 4.28 -15.24 16.83
C TYR A 411 3.08 -16.10 16.43
N PRO A 412 1.92 -15.50 16.04
CA PRO A 412 0.73 -16.23 15.62
C PRO A 412 0.97 -17.24 14.49
N ARG A 413 0.41 -18.43 14.62
CA ARG A 413 0.54 -19.54 13.68
C ARG A 413 -0.80 -19.98 13.09
N GLN A 414 -1.92 -19.50 13.60
CA GLN A 414 -3.27 -19.84 13.15
C GLN A 414 -4.03 -18.56 12.80
N VAL A 415 -3.58 -17.86 11.76
CA VAL A 415 -4.19 -16.58 11.35
C VAL A 415 -5.48 -16.80 10.59
N HIS A 416 -6.46 -15.92 10.80
CA HIS A 416 -7.71 -15.90 10.03
C HIS A 416 -7.45 -15.45 8.59
N HIS A 417 -6.86 -16.33 7.78
CA HIS A 417 -6.47 -16.02 6.40
C HIS A 417 -6.57 -17.25 5.50
N ARG A 418 -7.45 -17.19 4.49
CA ARG A 418 -7.77 -18.33 3.62
C ARG A 418 -6.54 -18.89 2.90
N ALA A 419 -5.78 -18.03 2.22
CA ALA A 419 -4.62 -18.47 1.45
C ALA A 419 -3.45 -18.95 2.34
N ALA A 420 -3.41 -18.55 3.62
CA ALA A 420 -2.38 -19.01 4.55
C ALA A 420 -2.73 -20.39 5.13
N SER A 421 -3.99 -20.54 5.55
CA SER A 421 -4.51 -21.71 6.25
C SER A 421 -4.77 -22.94 5.38
N ILE A 422 -4.90 -22.77 4.07
CA ILE A 422 -5.11 -23.85 3.11
C ILE A 422 -3.78 -24.21 2.43
N VAL A 423 -3.48 -25.49 2.21
CA VAL A 423 -2.29 -25.92 1.47
C VAL A 423 -2.15 -25.17 0.14
N SER A 424 -0.95 -24.68 -0.17
CA SER A 424 -0.70 -23.92 -1.40
C SER A 424 -1.20 -24.64 -2.65
N TYR A 425 -1.84 -23.91 -3.56
CA TYR A 425 -2.22 -24.38 -4.89
C TYR A 425 -1.04 -24.92 -5.71
N LYS A 426 0.20 -24.47 -5.42
CA LYS A 426 1.41 -24.98 -6.09
C LYS A 426 1.88 -26.32 -5.54
N VAL A 427 1.48 -26.68 -4.32
CA VAL A 427 1.81 -27.94 -3.67
C VAL A 427 0.75 -28.99 -3.99
N ASP A 428 -0.52 -28.64 -3.81
CA ASP A 428 -1.65 -29.50 -4.16
C ASP A 428 -2.67 -28.71 -4.99
N ARG A 429 -2.90 -29.16 -6.24
CA ARG A 429 -3.85 -28.55 -7.18
C ARG A 429 -5.26 -29.12 -7.07
N SER A 430 -5.51 -30.06 -6.15
CA SER A 430 -6.85 -30.58 -5.90
C SER A 430 -7.78 -29.44 -5.51
N PHE A 431 -8.96 -29.38 -6.11
CA PHE A 431 -9.89 -28.26 -5.92
C PHE A 431 -10.39 -28.22 -4.48
N VAL A 432 -10.25 -27.06 -3.81
CA VAL A 432 -10.85 -26.83 -2.49
C VAL A 432 -12.22 -26.20 -2.66
N SER A 433 -13.26 -27.00 -2.42
CA SER A 433 -14.65 -26.54 -2.52
C SER A 433 -15.03 -25.58 -1.40
N CYS A 434 -16.03 -24.72 -1.66
CA CYS A 434 -16.53 -23.68 -0.75
C CYS A 434 -16.65 -24.12 0.71
N ARG A 435 -17.43 -25.18 0.98
CA ARG A 435 -17.62 -25.72 2.34
C ARG A 435 -16.59 -26.76 2.74
N GLY A 436 -15.94 -27.43 1.78
CA GLY A 436 -14.84 -28.36 2.07
C GLY A 436 -13.65 -27.68 2.73
N GLY A 437 -13.41 -26.41 2.38
CA GLY A 437 -12.45 -25.54 3.04
C GLY A 437 -12.70 -25.35 4.54
N TYR A 438 -13.95 -25.11 4.92
CA TYR A 438 -14.34 -24.99 6.33
C TYR A 438 -14.14 -26.31 7.09
N ALA A 439 -14.56 -27.42 6.47
CA ALA A 439 -14.48 -28.74 7.08
C ALA A 439 -13.03 -29.20 7.29
N THR A 440 -12.12 -28.85 6.37
CA THR A 440 -10.76 -29.42 6.34
C THR A 440 -9.69 -28.47 6.89
N TRP A 441 -9.78 -27.18 6.57
CA TRP A 441 -8.68 -26.23 6.78
C TRP A 441 -9.00 -25.19 7.86
N PHE A 442 -10.19 -24.61 7.83
CA PHE A 442 -10.56 -23.56 8.79
C PHE A 442 -10.52 -24.04 10.25
N SER A 443 -11.07 -25.23 10.53
CA SER A 443 -11.18 -25.81 11.87
C SER A 443 -9.89 -26.46 12.38
N ARG A 444 -8.88 -26.63 11.52
CA ARG A 444 -7.64 -27.37 11.81
C ARG A 444 -6.84 -26.65 12.90
N LYS A 445 -6.55 -27.31 14.03
CA LYS A 445 -5.80 -26.71 15.15
C LYS A 445 -4.29 -26.65 14.96
N ALA A 446 -3.78 -27.19 13.85
CA ALA A 446 -2.36 -27.06 13.50
C ALA A 446 -2.08 -25.68 12.92
N SER A 447 -0.79 -25.29 12.93
CA SER A 447 -0.30 -24.10 12.25
C SER A 447 -0.69 -24.07 10.77
N ASP A 448 -0.86 -22.85 10.26
CA ASP A 448 -1.14 -22.60 8.86
C ASP A 448 -0.04 -23.18 7.95
N PRO A 449 -0.41 -23.93 6.89
CA PRO A 449 0.55 -24.53 5.96
C PRO A 449 1.47 -23.52 5.28
N ASN A 450 1.00 -22.29 5.05
CA ASN A 450 1.78 -21.24 4.42
C ASN A 450 2.01 -20.10 5.43
N LEU A 451 3.28 -19.81 5.73
CA LEU A 451 3.64 -18.72 6.63
C LEU A 451 3.33 -17.36 5.97
N LEU A 452 2.34 -16.64 6.51
CA LEU A 452 1.93 -15.31 6.06
C LEU A 452 2.90 -14.22 6.57
N THR A 453 4.14 -14.30 6.11
CA THR A 453 5.26 -13.49 6.60
C THR A 453 4.94 -12.00 6.56
N GLY A 454 5.09 -11.33 7.70
CA GLY A 454 4.93 -9.89 7.87
C GLY A 454 3.52 -9.42 8.18
N ALA A 455 2.51 -10.27 8.11
CA ALA A 455 1.15 -9.89 8.44
C ALA A 455 1.03 -9.41 9.88
N LEU A 456 0.44 -8.22 10.09
CA LEU A 456 0.07 -7.73 11.40
C LEU A 456 -1.38 -8.10 11.69
N VAL A 457 -1.56 -9.06 12.60
CA VAL A 457 -2.89 -9.52 13.04
C VAL A 457 -3.62 -8.45 13.84
N GLY A 458 -4.91 -8.63 14.10
CA GLY A 458 -5.75 -7.69 14.84
C GLY A 458 -5.27 -7.32 16.26
N GLY A 459 -4.48 -8.19 16.90
CA GLY A 459 -3.78 -7.91 18.16
C GLY A 459 -4.51 -8.43 19.40
N PRO A 460 -4.03 -8.11 20.61
CA PRO A 460 -4.63 -8.56 21.87
C PRO A 460 -5.93 -7.82 22.18
N ASP A 461 -6.66 -8.33 23.18
CA ASP A 461 -7.79 -7.62 23.78
C ASP A 461 -7.33 -6.47 24.71
N ALA A 462 -8.30 -5.83 25.38
CA ALA A 462 -8.08 -4.68 26.26
C ALA A 462 -7.15 -4.97 27.47
N TYR A 463 -6.86 -6.24 27.75
CA TYR A 463 -6.12 -6.71 28.91
C TYR A 463 -4.85 -7.48 28.51
N ASP A 464 -4.33 -7.21 27.29
CA ASP A 464 -3.14 -7.86 26.72
C ASP A 464 -3.31 -9.37 26.48
N ASN A 465 -4.53 -9.93 26.52
CA ASN A 465 -4.74 -11.34 26.22
C ASN A 465 -4.88 -11.57 24.72
N PHE A 466 -4.26 -12.64 24.23
CA PHE A 466 -4.31 -13.04 22.84
C PHE A 466 -4.47 -14.55 22.70
N ALA A 467 -5.44 -14.96 21.87
CA ALA A 467 -5.67 -16.36 21.52
C ALA A 467 -5.35 -16.58 20.03
N ASP A 468 -4.26 -17.32 19.77
CA ASP A 468 -3.85 -17.73 18.41
C ASP A 468 -4.78 -18.84 17.88
N GLN A 469 -5.97 -18.42 17.46
CA GLN A 469 -7.04 -19.28 16.99
C GLN A 469 -7.64 -18.69 15.71
N ARG A 470 -7.64 -19.49 14.63
CA ARG A 470 -8.07 -19.04 13.31
C ARG A 470 -9.51 -18.55 13.25
N ASP A 471 -10.38 -19.04 14.12
CA ASP A 471 -11.78 -18.63 14.27
C ASP A 471 -11.95 -17.34 15.10
N ASN A 472 -10.89 -16.88 15.78
CA ASN A 472 -10.86 -15.60 16.47
C ASN A 472 -10.42 -14.47 15.52
N TYR A 473 -11.27 -14.14 14.56
CA TYR A 473 -10.99 -13.11 13.54
C TYR A 473 -10.74 -11.72 14.14
N GLU A 474 -11.33 -11.39 15.30
CA GLU A 474 -11.09 -10.09 15.96
C GLU A 474 -9.60 -9.84 16.25
N GLN A 475 -8.88 -10.90 16.64
CA GLN A 475 -7.48 -10.84 17.05
C GLN A 475 -6.51 -11.37 15.99
N THR A 476 -6.90 -12.38 15.21
CA THR A 476 -5.99 -13.12 14.32
C THR A 476 -6.10 -12.75 12.85
N GLU A 477 -7.07 -11.92 12.46
CA GLU A 477 -7.21 -11.44 11.09
C GLU A 477 -6.24 -10.28 10.81
N PRO A 478 -5.34 -10.39 9.82
CA PRO A 478 -4.57 -9.26 9.34
C PRO A 478 -5.33 -8.52 8.24
N ALA A 479 -5.12 -7.21 8.14
CA ALA A 479 -5.66 -6.39 7.07
C ALA A 479 -4.57 -5.52 6.42
N THR A 480 -4.72 -5.21 5.14
CA THR A 480 -3.77 -4.40 4.37
C THR A 480 -3.45 -3.05 5.03
N TYR A 481 -4.47 -2.37 5.57
CA TYR A 481 -4.31 -1.06 6.23
C TYR A 481 -3.66 -1.13 7.62
N ASN A 482 -3.52 -2.30 8.24
CA ASN A 482 -2.73 -2.46 9.47
C ASN A 482 -1.24 -2.25 9.17
N ASN A 483 -0.78 -2.85 8.08
CA ASN A 483 0.63 -2.91 7.70
C ASN A 483 1.12 -1.64 6.99
N ALA A 484 0.24 -0.91 6.31
CA ALA A 484 0.64 0.21 5.46
C ALA A 484 1.32 1.37 6.21
N PRO A 485 0.80 1.86 7.36
CA PRO A 485 1.48 2.89 8.15
C PRO A 485 2.82 2.40 8.73
N LEU A 486 2.91 1.09 9.02
CA LEU A 486 4.07 0.49 9.67
C LEU A 486 5.33 0.56 8.78
N LEU A 487 5.19 0.62 7.45
CA LEU A 487 6.32 0.75 6.53
C LEU A 487 7.19 1.97 6.86
N GLY A 488 6.55 3.14 7.05
CA GLY A 488 7.25 4.38 7.35
C GLY A 488 7.92 4.35 8.73
N ILE A 489 7.20 3.87 9.74
CA ILE A 489 7.71 3.80 11.12
C ILE A 489 8.93 2.89 11.20
N LEU A 490 8.86 1.69 10.62
CA LEU A 490 9.98 0.74 10.63
C LEU A 490 11.20 1.27 9.86
N ALA A 491 10.99 1.95 8.74
CA ALA A 491 12.08 2.62 8.02
C ALA A 491 12.73 3.70 8.89
N ARG A 492 11.94 4.52 9.58
CA ARG A 492 12.42 5.61 10.44
C ARG A 492 13.14 5.14 11.70
N LEU A 493 12.67 4.06 12.32
CA LEU A 493 13.30 3.47 13.52
C LEU A 493 14.55 2.65 13.16
N GLY A 494 14.52 1.86 12.07
CA GLY A 494 15.62 0.98 11.69
C GLY A 494 16.83 1.68 11.07
N LEU A 495 16.66 2.86 10.51
CA LEU A 495 17.70 3.59 9.79
C LEU A 495 17.87 5.05 10.26
N GLY A 496 17.13 5.44 11.29
CA GLY A 496 17.25 6.75 11.93
C GLY A 496 16.73 7.91 11.07
N HIS A 497 17.09 9.13 11.51
CA HIS A 497 16.79 10.34 10.77
C HIS A 497 17.76 10.45 9.58
N SER A 498 17.24 10.65 8.37
CA SER A 498 18.06 10.74 7.14
C SER A 498 18.82 12.07 7.00
N GLY A 499 18.78 12.93 8.03
CA GLY A 499 19.21 14.34 7.96
C GLY A 499 18.33 15.23 7.05
N TYR A 500 17.33 14.66 6.39
CA TYR A 500 16.40 15.36 5.50
C TYR A 500 15.38 16.16 6.31
N ASN A 501 15.15 17.41 5.93
CA ASN A 501 14.09 18.23 6.53
C ASN A 501 12.74 17.85 5.89
N GLN A 502 11.83 17.27 6.67
CA GLN A 502 10.52 16.77 6.23
C GLN A 502 9.54 17.88 5.79
N LEU A 503 9.88 19.15 6.04
CA LEU A 503 9.14 20.31 5.54
C LEU A 503 9.61 20.72 4.13
N LEU A 504 10.71 20.18 3.61
CA LEU A 504 11.12 20.45 2.23
C LEU A 504 10.38 19.54 1.23
N PRO A 505 10.27 19.95 -0.06
CA PRO A 505 9.67 19.12 -1.10
C PRO A 505 10.39 17.78 -1.25
N VAL A 506 9.65 16.68 -1.10
CA VAL A 506 10.22 15.32 -1.13
C VAL A 506 10.93 15.05 -2.45
N VAL A 507 12.21 14.72 -2.33
CA VAL A 507 13.06 14.26 -3.43
C VAL A 507 13.46 12.83 -3.17
N LEU A 508 12.73 11.89 -3.78
CA LEU A 508 13.08 10.48 -3.69
C LEU A 508 14.35 10.17 -4.52
N PRO A 509 15.22 9.29 -4.01
CA PRO A 509 16.44 8.91 -4.70
C PRO A 509 16.10 8.07 -5.92
N THR A 510 16.80 8.32 -7.03
CA THR A 510 16.76 7.44 -8.20
C THR A 510 17.48 6.15 -7.84
N THR A 511 16.73 5.14 -7.42
CA THR A 511 17.28 3.80 -7.25
C THR A 511 17.65 3.26 -8.63
N LYS A 512 18.94 2.93 -8.82
CA LYS A 512 19.33 2.07 -9.95
C LYS A 512 18.52 0.79 -9.79
N GLN A 513 17.81 0.37 -10.84
CA GLN A 513 17.24 -0.96 -10.84
C GLN A 513 18.34 -1.94 -10.43
N ILE A 514 18.06 -2.78 -9.43
CA ILE A 514 18.74 -4.07 -9.34
C ILE A 514 18.29 -4.81 -10.60
N VAL A 515 19.06 -4.62 -11.68
CA VAL A 515 19.05 -5.54 -12.80
C VAL A 515 19.48 -6.86 -12.17
N THR A 516 18.51 -7.74 -11.91
CA THR A 516 18.82 -9.15 -11.68
C THR A 516 19.79 -9.54 -12.79
N PRO A 517 20.96 -10.12 -12.46
CA PRO A 517 21.93 -10.47 -13.49
C PRO A 517 21.19 -11.25 -14.56
N ARG A 518 21.06 -10.69 -15.77
CA ARG A 518 20.90 -11.55 -16.94
C ARG A 518 22.09 -12.47 -16.83
N LEU A 519 21.83 -13.77 -16.71
CA LEU A 519 22.83 -14.80 -16.94
C LEU A 519 23.67 -14.32 -18.11
N HIS A 520 24.95 -14.12 -17.85
CA HIS A 520 25.95 -13.88 -18.86
C HIS A 520 26.00 -15.17 -19.68
N VAL A 521 25.10 -15.26 -20.67
CA VAL A 521 25.32 -16.15 -21.79
C VAL A 521 26.51 -15.52 -22.52
N PRO A 522 27.60 -16.26 -22.74
CA PRO A 522 28.76 -15.73 -23.46
C PRO A 522 28.29 -15.10 -24.76
N ALA A 523 28.91 -13.97 -25.12
CA ALA A 523 28.64 -13.29 -26.37
C ALA A 523 28.85 -14.24 -27.55
N ALA A 524 27.77 -14.88 -28.00
CA ALA A 524 27.64 -15.37 -29.34
C ALA A 524 27.03 -14.23 -30.14
N THR A 525 27.76 -13.72 -31.12
CA THR A 525 27.24 -12.89 -32.20
C THR A 525 26.18 -13.67 -32.97
N THR A 526 24.96 -13.75 -32.43
CA THR A 526 23.80 -14.28 -33.14
C THR A 526 23.00 -13.08 -33.65
N THR A 527 23.20 -12.75 -34.91
CA THR A 527 22.30 -11.87 -35.66
C THR A 527 20.87 -12.38 -35.49
N SER A 528 19.97 -11.54 -34.95
CA SER A 528 18.54 -11.87 -34.89
C SER A 528 18.05 -12.28 -36.28
N PRO A 529 17.35 -13.42 -36.44
CA PRO A 529 16.83 -13.89 -37.72
C PRO A 529 15.75 -12.98 -38.31
N ILE A 530 15.30 -11.98 -37.56
CA ILE A 530 14.34 -10.97 -37.99
C ILE A 530 14.92 -9.60 -37.65
N SER A 531 14.94 -8.68 -38.62
CA SER A 531 15.32 -7.28 -38.40
C SER A 531 14.13 -6.36 -38.60
N ILE A 532 14.08 -5.29 -37.80
CA ILE A 532 13.06 -4.24 -37.89
C ILE A 532 13.77 -2.93 -38.20
N GLU A 533 13.31 -2.22 -39.23
CA GLU A 533 13.78 -0.90 -39.59
C GLU A 533 12.59 0.07 -39.66
N GLN A 534 12.69 1.22 -38.98
CA GLN A 534 11.62 2.22 -38.94
C GLN A 534 12.11 3.52 -39.57
N LYS A 535 11.37 4.01 -40.58
CA LYS A 535 11.71 5.23 -41.33
C LYS A 535 10.57 6.24 -41.24
N LEU A 536 10.89 7.49 -40.85
CA LEU A 536 9.97 8.61 -40.99
C LEU A 536 9.74 8.90 -42.48
N THR A 537 8.48 8.84 -42.92
CA THR A 537 8.13 8.99 -44.35
C THR A 537 7.54 10.35 -44.68
N THR A 538 6.75 10.92 -43.77
CA THR A 538 6.20 12.28 -43.88
C THR A 538 5.74 12.76 -42.50
N TRP A 539 5.59 14.07 -42.36
CA TRP A 539 4.88 14.71 -41.24
C TRP A 539 3.84 15.68 -41.80
N TRP A 540 2.92 16.16 -40.97
CA TRP A 540 2.07 17.32 -41.26
C TRP A 540 1.51 17.91 -39.97
N ASN A 541 1.05 19.15 -40.03
CA ASN A 541 0.34 19.80 -38.91
C ASN A 541 -1.17 19.74 -39.16
N ALA A 542 -1.92 19.33 -38.14
CA ALA A 542 -3.38 19.39 -38.12
C ALA A 542 -3.84 19.77 -36.70
N ASP A 543 -4.73 20.75 -36.58
CA ASP A 543 -5.30 21.22 -35.31
C ASP A 543 -4.25 21.53 -34.22
N GLY A 544 -3.16 22.21 -34.61
CA GLY A 544 -2.08 22.60 -33.69
C GLY A 544 -1.19 21.44 -33.22
N LYS A 545 -1.33 20.23 -33.79
CA LYS A 545 -0.48 19.07 -33.50
C LYS A 545 0.26 18.59 -34.75
N THR A 546 1.53 18.24 -34.58
CA THR A 546 2.35 17.62 -35.64
C THR A 546 2.15 16.11 -35.62
N TYR A 547 1.63 15.55 -36.71
CA TYR A 547 1.52 14.12 -36.93
C TYR A 547 2.69 13.63 -37.76
N SER A 548 3.27 12.50 -37.38
CA SER A 548 4.36 11.84 -38.10
C SER A 548 3.92 10.46 -38.57
N ARG A 549 4.21 10.14 -39.84
CA ARG A 549 3.97 8.82 -40.45
C ARG A 549 5.28 8.05 -40.56
N TYR A 550 5.35 6.89 -39.91
CA TYR A 550 6.48 5.97 -39.99
C TYR A 550 6.13 4.74 -40.82
N SER A 551 7.00 4.34 -41.74
CA SER A 551 7.00 3.02 -42.37
C SER A 551 7.97 2.13 -41.62
N THR A 552 7.56 0.90 -41.35
CA THR A 552 8.31 -0.08 -40.56
C THR A 552 8.44 -1.37 -41.34
N VAL A 553 9.68 -1.69 -41.73
CA VAL A 553 10.02 -2.86 -42.51
C VAL A 553 10.55 -3.95 -41.60
N VAL A 554 9.85 -5.09 -41.58
CA VAL A 554 10.26 -6.31 -40.87
C VAL A 554 10.79 -7.31 -41.89
N THR A 555 12.08 -7.65 -41.80
CA THR A 555 12.76 -8.54 -42.77
C THR A 555 13.11 -9.87 -42.13
N ASN A 556 12.73 -10.97 -42.77
CA ASN A 556 13.19 -12.31 -42.41
C ASN A 556 14.62 -12.51 -42.94
N LYS A 557 15.60 -12.43 -42.05
CA LYS A 557 17.03 -12.67 -42.34
C LYS A 557 17.45 -14.13 -42.10
N SER A 558 16.53 -15.01 -41.73
CA SER A 558 16.84 -16.45 -41.65
C SER A 558 16.86 -17.10 -43.03
N ASP A 559 17.44 -18.29 -43.08
CA ASP A 559 17.42 -19.21 -44.21
C ASP A 559 16.10 -20.00 -44.32
N LYS A 560 15.17 -19.80 -43.38
CA LYS A 560 13.90 -20.54 -43.26
C LYS A 560 12.69 -19.65 -43.47
N THR A 561 11.54 -20.26 -43.75
CA THR A 561 10.29 -19.52 -43.94
C THR A 561 9.68 -19.18 -42.59
N LEU A 562 9.39 -17.90 -42.35
CA LEU A 562 8.74 -17.41 -41.14
C LEU A 562 7.23 -17.66 -41.22
N THR A 563 6.72 -18.67 -40.52
CA THR A 563 5.31 -19.08 -40.56
C THR A 563 4.46 -18.42 -39.49
N SER A 564 5.09 -17.76 -38.51
CA SER A 564 4.41 -16.97 -37.49
C SER A 564 5.31 -15.82 -37.05
N LEU A 565 4.71 -14.65 -36.89
CA LEU A 565 5.35 -13.45 -36.36
C LEU A 565 4.43 -12.80 -35.34
N ASN A 566 4.96 -12.49 -34.16
CA ASN A 566 4.34 -11.64 -33.16
C ASN A 566 5.25 -10.45 -32.88
N LEU A 567 4.69 -9.26 -33.05
CA LEU A 567 5.31 -7.98 -32.78
C LEU A 567 4.68 -7.37 -31.53
N TRP A 568 5.53 -6.84 -30.66
CA TRP A 568 5.12 -5.95 -29.59
C TRP A 568 5.44 -4.52 -29.99
N ILE A 569 4.42 -3.67 -29.99
CA ILE A 569 4.56 -2.25 -30.32
C ILE A 569 4.16 -1.44 -29.09
N SER A 570 5.13 -0.72 -28.50
CA SER A 570 4.93 0.16 -27.35
C SER A 570 4.96 1.63 -27.81
N LYS A 571 4.40 2.55 -27.01
CA LYS A 571 4.34 3.99 -27.33
C LYS A 571 3.62 4.31 -28.66
N LEU A 572 2.69 3.45 -29.07
CA LEU A 572 1.83 3.67 -30.23
C LEU A 572 0.48 4.24 -29.79
N TYR A 573 0.21 5.49 -30.19
CA TYR A 573 -0.98 6.25 -29.76
C TYR A 573 -1.90 6.62 -30.93
N GLY A 574 -1.62 6.14 -32.14
CA GLY A 574 -2.40 6.42 -33.32
C GLY A 574 -2.60 5.20 -34.21
N PRO A 575 -3.29 5.38 -35.34
CA PRO A 575 -3.69 4.27 -36.20
C PRO A 575 -2.47 3.59 -36.85
N ILE A 576 -2.62 2.28 -37.07
CA ILE A 576 -1.63 1.39 -37.66
C ILE A 576 -2.28 0.56 -38.77
N TRP A 577 -1.55 0.35 -39.87
CA TRP A 577 -1.99 -0.38 -41.05
C TRP A 577 -0.91 -1.36 -41.50
N GLY A 578 -1.31 -2.50 -42.05
CA GLY A 578 -0.38 -3.53 -42.54
C GLY A 578 -0.08 -4.66 -41.54
N LEU A 579 -0.74 -4.68 -40.38
CA LEU A 579 -0.69 -5.75 -39.39
C LEU A 579 -2.08 -6.09 -38.87
N THR A 580 -2.26 -7.32 -38.38
CA THR A 580 -3.47 -7.72 -37.66
C THR A 580 -3.25 -7.61 -36.16
N LYS A 581 -4.09 -6.84 -35.47
CA LYS A 581 -4.07 -6.71 -34.01
C LYS A 581 -4.64 -7.98 -33.36
N THR A 582 -3.90 -8.53 -32.41
CA THR A 582 -4.30 -9.60 -31.50
C THR A 582 -4.27 -9.07 -30.06
N LYS A 583 -4.86 -9.79 -29.08
CA LYS A 583 -5.09 -9.33 -27.69
C LYS A 583 -4.05 -8.33 -27.17
N ASN A 584 -2.76 -8.69 -27.18
CA ASN A 584 -1.66 -7.85 -26.71
C ASN A 584 -0.49 -7.74 -27.72
N SER A 585 -0.69 -8.07 -29.00
CA SER A 585 0.40 -8.09 -30.00
C SER A 585 -0.10 -7.88 -31.41
N TYR A 586 0.81 -7.67 -32.35
CA TYR A 586 0.50 -7.57 -33.77
C TYR A 586 1.10 -8.76 -34.52
N THR A 587 0.34 -9.31 -35.46
CA THR A 587 0.77 -10.45 -36.28
C THR A 587 0.66 -10.09 -37.77
N PHE A 588 0.99 -11.05 -38.65
CA PHE A 588 0.83 -10.87 -40.09
C PHE A 588 -0.58 -10.37 -40.44
N PRO A 589 -0.73 -9.50 -41.45
CA PRO A 589 -2.05 -9.20 -41.97
C PRO A 589 -2.70 -10.47 -42.53
N SER A 590 -4.03 -10.52 -42.56
CA SER A 590 -4.79 -11.74 -42.92
C SER A 590 -4.46 -12.34 -44.29
N TRP A 591 -3.91 -11.55 -45.22
CA TRP A 591 -3.49 -11.99 -46.55
C TRP A 591 -2.05 -12.51 -46.63
N ILE A 592 -1.29 -12.49 -45.53
CA ILE A 592 0.08 -13.03 -45.44
C ILE A 592 0.09 -14.17 -44.42
N GLN A 593 0.37 -15.37 -44.89
CA GLN A 593 0.43 -16.57 -44.03
C GLN A 593 1.85 -16.94 -43.61
N SER A 594 2.86 -16.46 -44.37
CA SER A 594 4.26 -16.67 -44.06
C SER A 594 5.14 -15.63 -44.77
N LEU A 595 6.38 -15.46 -44.30
CA LEU A 595 7.38 -14.58 -44.90
C LEU A 595 8.64 -15.38 -45.24
N PRO A 596 8.92 -15.65 -46.54
CA PRO A 596 10.09 -16.43 -46.96
C PRO A 596 11.42 -15.79 -46.57
N ALA A 597 12.50 -16.58 -46.62
CA ALA A 597 13.87 -16.11 -46.40
C ALA A 597 14.20 -14.91 -47.29
N GLY A 598 14.78 -13.86 -46.69
CA GLY A 598 15.16 -12.61 -47.37
C GLY A 598 13.99 -11.70 -47.76
N LYS A 599 12.74 -12.05 -47.45
CA LYS A 599 11.57 -11.21 -47.74
C LYS A 599 11.21 -10.31 -46.56
N SER A 600 10.52 -9.22 -46.88
CA SER A 600 10.13 -8.19 -45.91
C SER A 600 8.62 -7.93 -45.93
N LEU A 601 8.09 -7.59 -44.76
CA LEU A 601 6.76 -7.07 -44.53
C LEU A 601 6.88 -5.59 -44.14
N ASP A 602 6.13 -4.71 -44.79
CA ASP A 602 6.05 -3.30 -44.41
C ASP A 602 4.69 -3.00 -43.76
N PHE A 603 4.71 -2.22 -42.68
CA PHE A 603 3.53 -1.69 -42.03
C PHE A 603 3.76 -0.23 -41.63
N VAL A 604 2.68 0.52 -41.49
CA VAL A 604 2.74 1.97 -41.30
C VAL A 604 1.94 2.35 -40.07
N TYR A 605 2.43 3.32 -39.30
CA TYR A 605 1.64 3.98 -38.27
C TYR A 605 1.79 5.50 -38.30
N ILE A 606 0.74 6.18 -37.84
CA ILE A 606 0.68 7.65 -37.73
C ILE A 606 0.42 8.00 -36.27
N HIS A 607 1.21 8.90 -35.69
CA HIS A 607 0.92 9.46 -34.36
C HIS A 607 1.56 10.84 -34.14
N ALA A 608 1.09 11.55 -33.12
CA ALA A 608 1.57 12.88 -32.74
C ALA A 608 2.61 12.84 -31.59
N SER A 609 3.39 11.75 -31.51
CA SER A 609 4.39 11.51 -30.45
C SER A 609 5.72 11.07 -31.06
N SER A 610 6.74 10.84 -30.22
CA SER A 610 8.02 10.23 -30.63
C SER A 610 7.80 8.84 -31.22
N GLN A 611 8.64 8.43 -32.17
CA GLN A 611 8.65 7.12 -32.83
C GLN A 611 8.29 5.96 -31.87
N ALA A 612 7.29 5.15 -32.24
CA ALA A 612 6.87 3.99 -31.46
C ALA A 612 7.99 2.94 -31.39
N GLU A 613 8.03 2.15 -30.31
CA GLU A 613 9.03 1.09 -30.16
C GLU A 613 8.47 -0.23 -30.69
N VAL A 614 9.11 -0.80 -31.70
CA VAL A 614 8.69 -2.05 -32.32
C VAL A 614 9.71 -3.15 -32.01
N SER A 615 9.24 -4.28 -31.48
CA SER A 615 10.09 -5.42 -31.14
C SER A 615 9.42 -6.75 -31.51
N VAL A 616 10.22 -7.78 -31.82
CA VAL A 616 9.71 -9.14 -32.03
C VAL A 616 9.48 -9.79 -30.67
N SER A 617 8.25 -10.16 -30.37
CA SER A 617 7.88 -10.84 -29.12
C SER A 617 7.80 -12.36 -29.26
N GLY A 618 7.72 -12.87 -30.49
CA GLY A 618 7.81 -14.30 -30.79
C GLY A 618 7.70 -14.60 -32.28
N TYR A 619 8.21 -15.75 -32.71
CA TYR A 619 8.11 -16.20 -34.10
C TYR A 619 8.24 -17.72 -34.24
N LYS A 620 7.88 -18.26 -35.42
CA LYS A 620 8.14 -19.65 -35.82
C LYS A 620 8.77 -19.71 -37.22
N LEU A 621 9.83 -20.50 -37.36
CA LEU A 621 10.48 -20.81 -38.63
C LEU A 621 10.13 -22.24 -39.03
N ALA A 622 9.79 -22.46 -40.30
CA ALA A 622 9.60 -23.77 -40.91
C ALA A 622 10.83 -24.16 -41.73
#